data_AF-A0A068NSA2-F1
#
_entry.id   AF-A0A068NSA2-F1
#
_cell.length_a   1.000
_cell.length_b   1.000
_cell.length_c   1.000
_cell.angle_alpha   90.00
_cell.angle_beta   90.00
_cell.angle_gamma   90.00
#
_symmetry.space_group_name_H-M   'P 1'
#
loop_
_entity.id
_entity.type
_entity.pdbx_description
1 polymer ?
#
loop_
_entity_poly.entity_id
_entity_poly.type
_entity_poly.pdbx_seq_one_letter_code
_entity_poly.pdbx_strand_id
1 'polypeptide(L)'
;MLVAARYGVLLVIIAAAGCSKPGGDAAAGGTKSLAGDWAATSTDAKSVLRLAEDGSATMIVGNSFATGVLEGRFSQSGDRLTLELASPGEPTPMKSTYRYRWISPTKMALKSDAPGGIEAVYTLAGKAAKTAKLTTGSVPGSVPPKDSMQTTCLSNIKQVAMASVLYSQDYDETLPTATTWATSLYPYAKNATLFSCPTLIKAGKKGGFAMDSRLSGLRTATIQNPRDTVLFFESTTEALGASDPQTSLLRKSRHDGKVNFALADGHAQALAAP
;
A
#
# COMPACT_ATOMS: atom_id res chain seq x y z
N MET A 1 -2.67 35.50 13.97
CA MET A 1 -2.82 35.25 12.51
C MET A 1 -1.92 34.06 12.15
N LEU A 2 -2.13 32.88 12.73
CA LEU A 2 -2.79 31.70 12.15
C LEU A 2 -2.53 31.48 10.65
N VAL A 3 -1.63 30.54 10.30
CA VAL A 3 -1.89 29.36 9.45
C VAL A 3 -0.87 28.27 9.83
N ALA A 4 -1.24 27.36 10.72
CA ALA A 4 -0.52 26.11 11.00
C ALA A 4 -1.56 25.04 11.38
N ALA A 5 -2.16 24.42 10.38
CA ALA A 5 -3.01 23.24 10.52
C ALA A 5 -2.38 22.12 9.67
N ARG A 6 -1.50 21.32 10.28
CA ARG A 6 -1.80 19.94 10.72
C ARG A 6 -2.12 18.99 9.56
N TYR A 7 -1.09 18.60 8.81
CA TYR A 7 -1.06 17.33 8.09
C TYR A 7 -0.74 16.22 9.09
N GLY A 8 -1.76 15.77 9.82
CA GLY A 8 -1.69 14.52 10.57
C GLY A 8 -2.29 13.44 9.69
N VAL A 9 -1.45 12.60 9.06
CA VAL A 9 -1.92 11.29 8.62
C VAL A 9 -2.26 10.53 9.89
N LEU A 10 -3.54 10.53 10.24
CA LEU A 10 -4.07 9.79 11.36
C LEU A 10 -3.96 8.30 10.98
N LEU A 11 -2.91 7.64 11.47
CA LEU A 11 -2.74 6.19 11.45
C LEU A 11 -3.82 5.56 12.33
N VAL A 12 -5.03 5.44 11.80
CA VAL A 12 -6.10 4.65 12.42
C VAL A 12 -5.86 3.20 12.02
N ILE A 13 -5.17 2.46 12.89
CA ILE A 13 -5.09 1.00 12.79
C ILE A 13 -6.48 0.48 13.18
N ILE A 14 -7.33 0.19 12.19
CA ILE A 14 -8.59 -0.52 12.43
C ILE A 14 -8.29 -2.02 12.49
N ALA A 15 -8.55 -2.65 13.63
CA ALA A 15 -8.75 -4.09 13.70
C ALA A 15 -9.71 -4.47 14.84
N ALA A 16 -10.55 -5.47 14.54
CA ALA A 16 -11.71 -5.95 15.28
C ALA A 16 -11.48 -6.20 16.78
N ALA A 17 -12.50 -5.84 17.56
CA ALA A 17 -12.55 -6.01 19.01
C ALA A 17 -12.66 -7.49 19.39
N GLY A 18 -11.72 -7.96 20.22
CA GLY A 18 -11.85 -9.15 21.04
C GLY A 18 -11.32 -8.83 22.43
N CYS A 19 -12.21 -8.63 23.41
CA CYS A 19 -11.83 -8.35 24.79
C CYS A 19 -11.22 -9.59 25.47
N SER A 20 -10.04 -9.45 26.06
CA SER A 20 -9.62 -10.30 27.18
C SER A 20 -8.71 -9.52 28.14
N LYS A 21 -9.09 -9.53 29.43
CA LYS A 21 -8.45 -8.87 30.59
C LYS A 21 -7.29 -9.74 31.18
N PRO A 22 -6.50 -9.24 32.15
CA PRO A 22 -5.04 -9.37 32.14
C PRO A 22 -4.49 -10.42 33.12
N GLY A 23 -3.27 -10.91 32.85
CA GLY A 23 -2.46 -11.70 33.80
C GLY A 23 -1.07 -11.10 33.90
N GLY A 24 -0.65 -10.78 35.13
CA GLY A 24 0.68 -10.32 35.45
C GLY A 24 1.69 -11.46 35.49
N ASP A 25 2.96 -11.14 35.21
CA ASP A 25 4.05 -11.25 36.18
C ASP A 25 5.34 -10.75 35.52
N ALA A 26 6.01 -9.83 36.22
CA ALA A 26 7.32 -9.32 35.84
C ALA A 26 8.41 -10.25 36.39
N ALA A 27 9.32 -10.69 35.52
CA ALA A 27 10.56 -11.34 35.93
C ALA A 27 11.75 -10.54 35.40
N ALA A 28 12.66 -10.21 36.32
CA ALA A 28 13.91 -9.51 36.07
C ALA A 28 14.89 -10.38 35.24
N GLY A 29 15.39 -9.82 34.16
CA GLY A 29 16.40 -10.38 33.25
C GLY A 29 16.63 -9.36 32.15
N GLY A 30 17.87 -9.16 31.70
CA GLY A 30 18.21 -8.15 30.69
C GLY A 30 17.20 -8.12 29.55
N THR A 31 16.75 -6.93 29.15
CA THR A 31 15.66 -6.76 28.18
C THR A 31 15.92 -7.58 26.93
N LYS A 32 15.12 -8.64 26.75
CA LYS A 32 15.17 -9.52 25.57
C LYS A 32 15.05 -8.67 24.31
N SER A 33 16.01 -8.82 23.40
CA SER A 33 16.03 -8.05 22.15
C SER A 33 14.74 -8.22 21.36
N LEU A 34 14.22 -7.12 20.84
CA LEU A 34 13.10 -7.10 19.90
C LEU A 34 13.51 -7.37 18.45
N ALA A 35 14.82 -7.51 18.16
CA ALA A 35 15.28 -7.74 16.81
C ALA A 35 14.65 -9.01 16.20
N GLY A 36 14.09 -8.88 15.00
CA GLY A 36 13.29 -9.91 14.35
C GLY A 36 12.34 -9.34 13.30
N ASP A 37 11.77 -10.25 12.51
CA ASP A 37 10.70 -9.95 11.57
C ASP A 37 9.36 -10.29 12.24
N TRP A 38 8.52 -9.28 12.44
CA TRP A 38 7.27 -9.37 13.19
C TRP A 38 6.08 -9.08 12.29
N ALA A 39 5.11 -9.98 12.25
CA ALA A 39 3.90 -9.81 11.44
C ALA A 39 2.66 -9.69 12.33
N ALA A 40 1.86 -8.64 12.10
CA ALA A 40 0.50 -8.56 12.60
C ALA A 40 -0.46 -8.79 11.42
N THR A 41 -1.45 -9.67 11.63
CA THR A 41 -2.49 -9.96 10.65
C THR A 41 -3.85 -9.74 11.29
N SER A 42 -4.64 -8.84 10.74
CA SER A 42 -6.09 -8.76 10.95
C SER A 42 -6.81 -9.04 9.63
N THR A 43 -8.15 -9.09 9.66
CA THR A 43 -8.98 -9.31 8.46
C THR A 43 -8.71 -8.28 7.35
N ASP A 44 -8.40 -7.03 7.71
CA ASP A 44 -8.36 -5.91 6.77
C ASP A 44 -7.01 -5.15 6.74
N ALA A 45 -6.09 -5.48 7.64
CA ALA A 45 -4.78 -4.86 7.73
C ALA A 45 -3.66 -5.89 7.91
N LYS A 46 -2.56 -5.67 7.20
CA LYS A 46 -1.31 -6.42 7.33
C LYS A 46 -0.21 -5.43 7.66
N SER A 47 0.48 -5.65 8.77
CA SER A 47 1.70 -4.91 9.06
C SER A 47 2.85 -5.86 9.35
N VAL A 48 4.01 -5.53 8.78
CA VAL A 48 5.27 -6.22 9.02
C VAL A 48 6.24 -5.20 9.60
N LEU A 49 6.75 -5.48 10.78
CA LEU A 49 7.79 -4.69 11.44
C LEU A 49 9.08 -5.50 11.42
N ARG A 50 10.10 -4.99 10.74
CA ARG A 50 11.46 -5.55 10.72
C ARG A 50 12.36 -4.72 11.62
N LEU A 51 12.90 -5.34 12.65
CA LEU A 51 13.82 -4.73 13.59
C LEU A 51 15.18 -5.45 13.45
N ALA A 52 16.18 -4.76 12.93
CA ALA A 52 17.49 -5.36 12.66
C ALA A 52 18.46 -5.29 13.84
N GLU A 53 19.54 -6.07 13.76
CA GLU A 53 20.58 -6.11 14.79
C GLU A 53 21.33 -4.76 14.94
N ASP A 54 21.50 -4.00 13.85
CA ASP A 54 22.17 -2.68 13.83
C ASP A 54 21.30 -1.51 14.32
N GLY A 55 20.08 -1.79 14.79
CA GLY A 55 19.12 -0.78 15.24
C GLY A 55 18.35 -0.08 14.11
N SER A 56 18.52 -0.49 12.86
CA SER A 56 17.66 -0.04 11.76
C SER A 56 16.31 -0.74 11.80
N ALA A 57 15.28 -0.06 11.31
CA ALA A 57 13.92 -0.58 11.27
C ALA A 57 13.23 -0.27 9.94
N THR A 58 12.40 -1.20 9.52
CA THR A 58 11.46 -1.02 8.42
C THR A 58 10.08 -1.45 8.86
N MET A 59 9.08 -0.62 8.58
CA MET A 59 7.69 -0.95 8.79
C MET A 59 6.97 -0.94 7.44
N ILE A 60 6.40 -2.09 7.09
CA ILE A 60 5.51 -2.24 5.95
C ILE A 60 4.10 -2.23 6.53
N VAL A 61 3.31 -1.23 6.18
CA VAL A 61 1.91 -1.13 6.62
C VAL A 61 1.05 -1.18 5.38
N GLY A 62 0.10 -2.10 5.34
CA GLY A 62 -0.86 -2.15 4.25
C GLY A 62 -2.23 -2.60 4.69
N ASN A 63 -3.20 -2.26 3.87
CA ASN A 63 -4.53 -2.85 3.89
C ASN A 63 -4.78 -3.56 2.55
N SER A 64 -6.00 -4.03 2.33
CA SER A 64 -6.40 -4.65 1.05
C SER A 64 -6.26 -3.73 -0.17
N PHE A 65 -5.98 -2.44 0.02
CA PHE A 65 -6.02 -1.40 -1.00
C PHE A 65 -4.69 -0.69 -1.24
N ALA A 66 -3.76 -0.65 -0.29
CA ALA A 66 -2.47 0.02 -0.43
C ALA A 66 -1.45 -0.52 0.58
N THR A 67 -0.16 -0.45 0.22
CA THR A 67 0.96 -0.80 1.09
C THR A 67 1.97 0.35 1.09
N GLY A 68 2.24 0.92 2.25
CA GLY A 68 3.31 1.88 2.52
C GLY A 68 4.52 1.20 3.14
N VAL A 69 5.71 1.73 2.87
CA VAL A 69 6.96 1.35 3.51
C VAL A 69 7.51 2.57 4.23
N LEU A 70 7.87 2.41 5.50
CA LEU A 70 8.56 3.42 6.29
C LEU A 70 9.89 2.85 6.77
N GLU A 71 10.94 3.66 6.74
CA GLU A 71 12.29 3.25 7.10
C GLU A 71 12.92 4.19 8.11
N GLY A 72 13.81 3.65 8.93
CA GLY A 72 14.61 4.46 9.82
C GLY A 72 15.25 3.63 10.91
N ARG A 73 15.03 4.02 12.16
CA ARG A 73 15.67 3.40 13.32
C ARG A 73 14.66 3.00 14.37
N PHE A 74 15.05 2.02 15.18
CA PHE A 74 14.35 1.73 16.42
C PHE A 74 15.29 1.82 17.61
N SER A 75 14.71 2.03 18.78
CA SER A 75 15.38 1.86 20.06
C SER A 75 14.45 1.18 21.06
N GLN A 76 15.04 0.39 21.94
CA GLN A 76 14.35 -0.35 22.99
C GLN A 76 14.86 0.11 24.35
N SER A 77 13.96 0.44 25.27
CA SER A 77 14.29 0.79 26.65
C SER A 77 13.20 0.31 27.58
N GLY A 78 13.53 -0.61 28.49
CA GLY A 78 12.54 -1.27 29.34
C GLY A 78 11.45 -1.94 28.51
N ASP A 79 10.19 -1.63 28.80
CA ASP A 79 8.99 -2.09 28.09
C ASP A 79 8.59 -1.19 26.90
N ARG A 80 9.49 -0.30 26.46
CA ARG A 80 9.22 0.65 25.38
C ARG A 80 10.00 0.34 24.10
N LEU A 81 9.28 0.45 22.98
CA LEU A 81 9.82 0.49 21.63
C LEU A 81 9.59 1.89 21.07
N THR A 82 10.65 2.53 20.61
CA THR A 82 10.57 3.81 19.88
C THR A 82 10.95 3.56 18.43
N LEU A 83 10.12 4.01 17.51
CA LEU A 83 10.34 3.97 16.07
C LEU A 83 10.50 5.40 15.56
N GLU A 84 11.59 5.67 14.85
CA GLU A 84 11.82 6.92 14.13
C GLU A 84 11.90 6.57 12.64
N LEU A 85 10.76 6.65 11.96
CA LEU A 85 10.60 6.13 10.60
C LEU A 85 10.08 7.21 9.65
N ALA A 86 10.55 7.20 8.41
CA ALA A 86 10.17 8.14 7.37
C ALA A 86 9.71 7.42 6.09
N SER A 87 8.80 8.03 5.34
CA SER A 87 8.42 7.56 4.01
C SER A 87 9.56 7.81 3.01
N PRO A 88 9.74 6.97 1.98
CA PRO A 88 10.66 7.27 0.89
C PRO A 88 10.35 8.64 0.26
N GLY A 89 11.33 9.54 0.24
CA GLY A 89 11.18 10.89 -0.30
C GLY A 89 10.72 11.96 0.70
N GLU A 90 10.33 11.58 1.92
CA GLU A 90 10.01 12.51 3.01
C GLU A 90 11.13 12.42 4.07
N PRO A 91 12.05 13.40 4.16
CA PRO A 91 13.25 13.24 4.97
C PRO A 91 13.03 13.37 6.47
N THR A 92 11.84 13.83 6.91
CA THR A 92 11.55 14.03 8.34
C THR A 92 10.93 12.77 8.93
N PRO A 93 11.65 12.01 9.77
CA PRO A 93 11.10 10.82 10.38
C PRO A 93 10.02 11.17 11.40
N MET A 94 8.91 10.43 11.36
CA MET A 94 7.91 10.44 12.40
C MET A 94 8.39 9.57 13.56
N LYS A 95 8.48 10.18 14.74
CA LYS A 95 8.77 9.48 16.00
C LYS A 95 7.50 8.95 16.62
N SER A 96 7.43 7.65 16.82
CA SER A 96 6.31 6.95 17.47
C SER A 96 6.82 6.07 18.60
N THR A 97 6.19 6.17 19.77
CA THR A 97 6.54 5.36 20.94
C THR A 97 5.42 4.39 21.25
N TYR A 98 5.82 3.17 21.60
CA TYR A 98 4.93 2.07 21.90
C TYR A 98 5.35 1.43 23.21
N ARG A 99 4.36 0.98 23.99
CA ARG A 99 4.57 -0.03 25.02
C ARG A 99 4.42 -1.40 24.41
N TYR A 100 5.38 -2.29 24.70
CA TYR A 100 5.30 -3.68 24.27
C TYR A 100 5.24 -4.61 25.47
N ARG A 101 4.57 -5.75 25.28
CA ARG A 101 4.49 -6.83 26.28
C ARG A 101 4.62 -8.17 25.60
N TRP A 102 5.51 -9.01 26.10
CA TRP A 102 5.64 -10.39 25.64
C TRP A 102 4.39 -11.19 26.02
N ILE A 103 3.80 -11.87 25.04
CA ILE A 103 2.73 -12.87 25.24
C ILE A 103 3.34 -14.28 25.26
N SER A 104 4.33 -14.51 24.40
CA SER A 104 5.13 -15.74 24.34
C SER A 104 6.48 -15.43 23.70
N PRO A 105 7.43 -16.39 23.63
CA PRO A 105 8.72 -16.16 22.96
C PRO A 105 8.62 -15.68 21.50
N THR A 106 7.49 -15.97 20.84
CA THR A 106 7.22 -15.63 19.43
C THR A 106 6.03 -14.69 19.24
N LYS A 107 5.45 -14.14 20.32
CA LYS A 107 4.33 -13.20 20.23
C LYS A 107 4.49 -12.03 21.18
N MET A 108 4.28 -10.81 20.68
CA MET A 108 4.24 -9.60 21.50
C MET A 108 2.96 -8.79 21.22
N ALA A 109 2.42 -8.17 22.26
CA ALA A 109 1.47 -7.08 22.14
C ALA A 109 2.24 -5.76 22.02
N LEU A 110 1.80 -4.88 21.13
CA LEU A 110 2.34 -3.54 20.94
C LEU A 110 1.20 -2.53 20.99
N LYS A 111 1.28 -1.55 21.90
CA LYS A 111 0.27 -0.51 22.07
C LYS A 111 0.91 0.87 21.89
N SER A 112 0.36 1.65 20.96
CA SER A 112 0.80 3.03 20.72
C SER A 112 0.48 3.93 21.91
N ASP A 113 1.40 4.85 22.24
CA ASP A 113 1.15 5.89 23.24
C ASP A 113 0.32 7.06 22.72
N ALA A 114 0.05 7.11 21.41
CA ALA A 114 -0.83 8.11 20.84
C ALA A 114 -2.26 8.00 21.43
N PRO A 115 -2.98 9.12 21.62
CA PRO A 115 -4.37 9.08 22.07
C PRO A 115 -5.22 8.18 21.15
N GLY A 116 -5.95 7.23 21.73
CA GLY A 116 -6.72 6.24 20.97
C GLY A 116 -5.91 5.06 20.43
N GLY A 117 -4.65 4.90 20.85
CA GLY A 117 -3.79 3.79 20.45
C GLY A 117 -4.38 2.42 20.79
N ILE A 118 -4.61 1.62 19.75
CA ILE A 118 -5.09 0.24 19.86
C ILE A 118 -3.89 -0.69 20.07
N GLU A 119 -4.09 -1.75 20.86
CA GLU A 119 -3.10 -2.81 21.06
C GLU A 119 -3.16 -3.80 19.89
N ALA A 120 -2.04 -4.00 19.20
CA ALA A 120 -1.90 -4.97 18.13
C ALA A 120 -0.99 -6.13 18.57
N VAL A 121 -1.33 -7.35 18.15
CA VAL A 121 -0.51 -8.53 18.43
C VAL A 121 0.34 -8.88 17.21
N TYR A 122 1.65 -8.95 17.43
CA TYR A 122 2.64 -9.33 16.44
C TYR A 122 3.19 -10.72 16.74
N THR A 123 3.33 -11.53 15.70
CA THR A 123 3.96 -12.85 15.75
C THR A 123 5.31 -12.82 15.04
N LEU A 124 6.33 -13.43 15.64
CA LEU A 124 7.66 -13.56 15.06
C LEU A 124 7.58 -14.47 13.83
N ALA A 125 7.88 -13.90 12.67
CA ALA A 125 7.84 -14.55 11.36
C ALA A 125 9.23 -14.89 10.82
N GLY A 126 10.29 -14.27 11.36
CA GLY A 126 11.68 -14.51 10.91
C GLY A 126 12.72 -14.00 11.90
N LYS A 127 13.96 -14.47 11.74
CA LYS A 127 15.11 -14.01 12.53
C LYS A 127 15.50 -12.59 12.11
N ALA A 128 16.14 -11.85 13.02
CA ALA A 128 16.66 -10.53 12.73
C ALA A 128 17.69 -10.58 11.59
N ALA A 129 17.57 -9.66 10.63
CA ALA A 129 18.65 -9.38 9.69
C ALA A 129 19.68 -8.44 10.34
N LYS A 130 20.88 -8.39 9.77
CA LYS A 130 21.93 -7.44 10.21
C LYS A 130 21.50 -5.98 10.04
N THR A 131 20.76 -5.68 8.96
CA THR A 131 20.21 -4.35 8.65
C THR A 131 18.82 -4.48 8.05
N ALA A 132 17.95 -3.51 8.31
CA ALA A 132 16.55 -3.47 7.87
C ALA A 132 16.30 -2.46 6.74
N LYS A 133 17.32 -1.72 6.28
CA LYS A 133 17.18 -0.71 5.21
C LYS A 133 16.84 -1.38 3.87
N LEU A 134 15.75 -0.99 3.20
CA LEU A 134 15.59 -1.19 1.76
C LEU A 134 16.45 -0.14 1.08
N THR A 135 17.67 -0.52 0.70
CA THR A 135 18.52 0.35 -0.10
C THR A 135 17.80 0.70 -1.40
N THR A 136 17.51 1.99 -1.59
CA THR A 136 17.21 2.59 -2.90
C THR A 136 18.30 2.17 -3.87
N GLY A 137 17.95 1.27 -4.79
CA GLY A 137 18.88 0.64 -5.72
C GLY A 137 18.83 -0.87 -5.60
N SER A 138 18.08 -1.48 -6.54
CA SER A 138 18.25 -2.87 -7.03
C SER A 138 18.66 -3.92 -5.99
N VAL A 139 17.72 -4.76 -5.57
CA VAL A 139 18.07 -6.03 -4.93
C VAL A 139 18.65 -6.97 -5.99
N PRO A 140 19.91 -7.43 -5.88
CA PRO A 140 20.33 -8.63 -6.56
C PRO A 140 19.62 -9.81 -5.89
N GLY A 141 18.59 -10.35 -6.55
CA GLY A 141 17.90 -11.56 -6.10
C GLY A 141 16.57 -11.40 -5.38
N SER A 142 15.94 -10.22 -5.33
CA SER A 142 14.51 -10.13 -5.03
C SER A 142 13.72 -9.57 -6.21
N VAL A 143 13.45 -10.48 -7.15
CA VAL A 143 12.17 -10.41 -7.85
C VAL A 143 11.13 -10.62 -6.75
N PRO A 144 10.29 -9.63 -6.39
CA PRO A 144 9.14 -9.92 -5.54
C PRO A 144 8.39 -11.08 -6.20
N PRO A 145 7.84 -12.05 -5.45
CA PRO A 145 7.04 -13.10 -6.05
C PRO A 145 6.06 -12.46 -7.04
N LYS A 146 5.90 -13.06 -8.22
CA LYS A 146 5.06 -12.54 -9.31
C LYS A 146 3.69 -12.05 -8.79
N ASP A 147 3.18 -12.74 -7.76
CA ASP A 147 1.92 -12.57 -7.04
C ASP A 147 1.88 -11.27 -6.21
N SER A 148 3.01 -10.83 -5.66
CA SER A 148 3.09 -9.55 -4.93
C SER A 148 2.97 -8.36 -5.90
N MET A 149 3.53 -8.47 -7.11
CA MET A 149 3.36 -7.46 -8.16
C MET A 149 1.94 -7.46 -8.71
N GLN A 150 1.27 -8.62 -8.79
CA GLN A 150 -0.15 -8.70 -9.11
C GLN A 150 -0.99 -7.83 -8.17
N THR A 151 -0.76 -7.98 -6.86
CA THR A 151 -1.55 -7.30 -5.83
C THR A 151 -1.33 -5.78 -5.87
N THR A 152 -0.08 -5.34 -6.02
CA THR A 152 0.22 -3.91 -6.15
C THR A 152 -0.35 -3.33 -7.44
N CYS A 153 -0.27 -4.04 -8.57
CA CYS A 153 -0.83 -3.58 -9.83
C CYS A 153 -2.37 -3.43 -9.75
N LEU A 154 -3.05 -4.39 -9.13
CA LEU A 154 -4.49 -4.33 -8.85
C LEU A 154 -4.87 -3.14 -7.95
N SER A 155 -4.10 -2.93 -6.88
CA SER A 155 -4.28 -1.79 -5.97
C SER A 155 -4.11 -0.45 -6.70
N ASN A 156 -3.09 -0.33 -7.55
CA ASN A 156 -2.85 0.87 -8.35
C ASN A 156 -4.02 1.17 -9.29
N ILE A 157 -4.46 0.18 -10.08
CA ILE A 157 -5.55 0.40 -11.04
C ILE A 157 -6.89 0.68 -10.34
N LYS A 158 -7.13 0.11 -9.15
CA LYS A 158 -8.29 0.46 -8.32
C LYS A 158 -8.25 1.92 -7.87
N GLN A 159 -7.09 2.42 -7.44
CA GLN A 159 -6.95 3.84 -7.06
C GLN A 159 -7.17 4.78 -8.25
N VAL A 160 -6.71 4.40 -9.44
CA VAL A 160 -7.03 5.11 -10.70
C VAL A 160 -8.55 5.12 -10.95
N ALA A 161 -9.23 3.98 -10.75
CA ALA A 161 -10.69 3.88 -10.88
C ALA A 161 -11.43 4.77 -9.87
N MET A 162 -10.94 4.85 -8.63
CA MET A 162 -11.52 5.75 -7.63
C MET A 162 -11.27 7.21 -7.99
N ALA A 163 -10.09 7.54 -8.52
CA ALA A 163 -9.81 8.87 -9.06
C ALA A 163 -10.78 9.24 -10.20
N SER A 164 -11.17 8.31 -11.07
CA SER A 164 -12.16 8.60 -12.12
C SER A 164 -13.57 8.81 -11.58
N VAL A 165 -13.97 8.13 -10.52
CA VAL A 165 -15.26 8.39 -9.84
C VAL A 165 -15.28 9.77 -9.17
N LEU A 166 -14.17 10.16 -8.52
CA LEU A 166 -14.07 11.51 -7.95
C LEU A 166 -14.04 12.58 -9.06
N TYR A 167 -13.34 12.32 -10.16
CA TYR A 167 -13.35 13.18 -11.33
C TYR A 167 -14.77 13.35 -11.89
N SER A 168 -15.55 12.29 -12.03
CA SER A 168 -16.90 12.41 -12.61
C SER A 168 -17.83 13.28 -11.75
N GLN A 169 -17.68 13.24 -10.42
CA GLN A 169 -18.44 14.09 -9.49
C GLN A 169 -18.18 15.59 -9.72
N ASP A 170 -16.96 15.96 -10.11
CA ASP A 170 -16.56 17.35 -10.35
C ASP A 170 -16.81 17.81 -11.81
N TYR A 171 -17.05 16.87 -12.74
CA TYR A 171 -17.14 17.13 -14.19
C TYR A 171 -18.46 16.63 -14.79
N ASP A 172 -19.59 17.09 -14.23
CA ASP A 172 -20.94 16.86 -14.76
C ASP A 172 -21.27 15.38 -15.03
N GLU A 173 -20.80 14.48 -14.15
CA GLU A 173 -20.96 13.03 -14.31
C GLU A 173 -20.34 12.51 -15.62
N THR A 174 -19.18 13.06 -16.02
CA THR A 174 -18.48 12.71 -17.25
C THR A 174 -17.17 11.97 -16.96
N LEU A 175 -16.90 10.91 -17.71
CA LEU A 175 -15.62 10.21 -17.68
C LEU A 175 -14.49 11.08 -18.24
N PRO A 176 -13.23 10.85 -17.83
CA PRO A 176 -12.10 11.55 -18.41
C PRO A 176 -11.97 11.30 -19.92
N THR A 177 -11.29 12.19 -20.62
CA THR A 177 -11.01 12.00 -22.05
C THR A 177 -9.82 11.06 -22.25
N ALA A 178 -9.84 10.27 -23.32
CA ALA A 178 -8.79 9.31 -23.63
C ALA A 178 -7.40 9.95 -23.80
N THR A 179 -7.32 11.21 -24.21
CA THR A 179 -6.04 11.91 -24.45
C THR A 179 -5.41 12.46 -23.17
N THR A 180 -6.20 12.77 -22.14
CA THR A 180 -5.70 13.40 -20.92
C THR A 180 -6.05 12.65 -19.64
N TRP A 181 -6.61 11.45 -19.70
CA TRP A 181 -7.11 10.77 -18.51
C TRP A 181 -6.10 10.72 -17.36
N ALA A 182 -4.84 10.34 -17.61
CA ALA A 182 -3.86 10.23 -16.54
C ALA A 182 -3.54 11.59 -15.89
N THR A 183 -3.46 12.67 -16.67
CA THR A 183 -3.21 14.02 -16.16
C THR A 183 -4.45 14.62 -15.49
N SER A 184 -5.64 14.36 -16.03
CA SER A 184 -6.93 14.79 -15.47
C SER A 184 -7.24 14.10 -14.13
N LEU A 185 -6.82 12.86 -13.95
CA LEU A 185 -7.04 12.10 -12.71
C LEU A 185 -5.96 12.34 -11.65
N TYR A 186 -4.80 12.89 -12.02
CA TYR A 186 -3.69 13.13 -11.10
C TYR A 186 -4.07 13.94 -9.84
N PRO A 187 -4.88 15.01 -9.90
CA PRO A 187 -5.29 15.78 -8.71
C PRO A 187 -6.03 14.95 -7.65
N TYR A 188 -6.75 13.91 -8.08
CA TYR A 188 -7.51 13.01 -7.22
C TYR A 188 -6.66 11.85 -6.69
N ALA A 189 -5.75 11.34 -7.53
CA ALA A 189 -4.85 10.26 -7.18
C ALA A 189 -3.68 10.69 -6.29
N LYS A 190 -3.19 11.94 -6.46
CA LYS A 190 -2.07 12.56 -5.70
C LYS A 190 -0.76 11.77 -5.70
N ASN A 191 -0.63 10.79 -6.59
CA ASN A 191 0.58 9.98 -6.75
C ASN A 191 0.71 9.52 -8.20
N ALA A 192 1.74 10.02 -8.90
CA ALA A 192 1.99 9.72 -10.31
C ALA A 192 2.32 8.24 -10.57
N THR A 193 2.85 7.52 -9.57
CA THR A 193 3.23 6.11 -9.73
C THR A 193 2.03 5.16 -9.82
N LEU A 194 0.83 5.63 -9.42
CA LEU A 194 -0.41 4.86 -9.52
C LEU A 194 -0.85 4.63 -10.97
N PHE A 195 -0.41 5.46 -11.89
CA PHE A 195 -0.78 5.41 -13.30
C PHE A 195 0.07 4.43 -14.13
N SER A 196 0.96 3.69 -13.47
CA SER A 196 1.86 2.75 -14.13
C SER A 196 1.87 1.39 -13.43
N CYS A 197 2.15 0.36 -14.22
CA CYS A 197 2.40 -0.97 -13.68
C CYS A 197 3.74 -0.99 -12.91
N PRO A 198 3.79 -1.48 -11.66
CA PRO A 198 5.04 -1.53 -10.88
C PRO A 198 6.18 -2.31 -11.55
N THR A 199 5.85 -3.38 -12.29
CA THR A 199 6.84 -4.16 -13.06
C THR A 199 7.45 -3.31 -14.18
N LEU A 200 6.66 -2.46 -14.83
CA LEU A 200 7.14 -1.57 -15.87
C LEU A 200 7.95 -0.40 -15.30
N ILE A 201 7.55 0.16 -14.15
CA ILE A 201 8.36 1.16 -13.43
C ILE A 201 9.77 0.60 -13.14
N LYS A 202 9.86 -0.65 -12.65
CA LYS A 202 11.15 -1.31 -12.39
C LYS A 202 11.99 -1.51 -13.65
N ALA A 203 11.35 -1.65 -14.81
CA ALA A 203 12.00 -1.72 -16.11
C ALA A 203 12.31 -0.33 -16.72
N GLY A 204 12.16 0.75 -15.96
CA GLY A 204 12.41 2.12 -16.42
C GLY A 204 11.32 2.71 -17.32
N LYS A 205 10.12 2.11 -17.34
CA LYS A 205 8.97 2.53 -18.14
C LYS A 205 7.93 3.25 -17.29
N LYS A 206 6.98 3.95 -17.92
CA LYS A 206 5.96 4.77 -17.22
C LYS A 206 4.52 4.36 -17.53
N GLY A 207 4.31 3.33 -18.34
CA GLY A 207 2.99 2.87 -18.78
C GLY A 207 2.52 1.62 -18.07
N GLY A 208 1.74 0.82 -18.80
CA GLY A 208 1.20 -0.45 -18.34
C GLY A 208 -0.27 -0.44 -17.99
N PHE A 209 -0.90 0.74 -17.98
CA PHE A 209 -2.35 0.91 -17.95
C PHE A 209 -2.80 1.71 -19.17
N ALA A 210 -3.98 1.40 -19.68
CA ALA A 210 -4.65 2.19 -20.68
C ALA A 210 -6.13 2.39 -20.33
N MET A 211 -6.71 3.48 -20.82
CA MET A 211 -8.14 3.72 -20.81
C MET A 211 -8.79 3.12 -22.06
N ASP A 212 -9.98 2.54 -21.94
CA ASP A 212 -10.81 2.19 -23.09
C ASP A 212 -11.27 3.47 -23.80
N SER A 213 -10.70 3.74 -24.98
CA SER A 213 -10.96 4.99 -25.70
C SER A 213 -12.42 5.14 -26.14
N ARG A 214 -13.19 4.06 -26.19
CA ARG A 214 -14.63 4.08 -26.52
C ARG A 214 -15.47 4.74 -25.43
N LEU A 215 -14.95 4.82 -24.21
CA LEU A 215 -15.61 5.44 -23.05
C LEU A 215 -15.17 6.89 -22.81
N SER A 216 -14.28 7.41 -23.66
CA SER A 216 -13.73 8.76 -23.56
C SER A 216 -14.83 9.82 -23.49
N GLY A 217 -14.90 10.57 -22.38
CA GLY A 217 -15.84 11.68 -22.25
C GLY A 217 -17.32 11.28 -22.25
N LEU A 218 -17.65 10.00 -22.09
CA LEU A 218 -19.05 9.59 -21.93
C LEU A 218 -19.58 10.02 -20.57
N ARG A 219 -20.86 10.38 -20.51
CA ARG A 219 -21.55 10.56 -19.23
C ARG A 219 -21.72 9.21 -18.56
N THR A 220 -21.47 9.12 -17.25
CA THR A 220 -21.58 7.89 -16.46
C THR A 220 -22.96 7.25 -16.60
N ALA A 221 -24.02 8.07 -16.68
CA ALA A 221 -25.40 7.64 -16.87
C ALA A 221 -25.70 6.95 -18.21
N THR A 222 -24.86 7.12 -19.25
CA THR A 222 -25.07 6.45 -20.55
C THR A 222 -24.40 5.08 -20.63
N ILE A 223 -23.60 4.73 -19.62
CA ILE A 223 -22.88 3.45 -19.56
C ILE A 223 -23.83 2.38 -19.06
N GLN A 224 -24.18 1.44 -19.94
CA GLN A 224 -24.96 0.27 -19.56
C GLN A 224 -24.08 -0.68 -18.74
N ASN A 225 -24.59 -1.16 -17.59
CA ASN A 225 -23.88 -2.08 -16.69
C ASN A 225 -22.47 -1.59 -16.32
N PRO A 226 -22.34 -0.46 -15.60
CA PRO A 226 -21.03 0.14 -15.30
C PRO A 226 -20.12 -0.78 -14.48
N ARG A 227 -20.69 -1.68 -13.68
CA ARG A 227 -19.97 -2.72 -12.93
C ARG A 227 -19.34 -3.81 -13.82
N ASP A 228 -19.80 -3.96 -15.05
CA ASP A 228 -19.32 -4.98 -15.99
C ASP A 228 -18.54 -4.35 -17.16
N THR A 229 -18.43 -3.02 -17.17
CA THR A 229 -17.79 -2.24 -18.24
C THR A 229 -16.36 -1.89 -17.86
N VAL A 230 -15.37 -2.39 -18.60
CA VAL A 230 -13.95 -2.08 -18.40
C VAL A 230 -13.65 -0.64 -18.81
N LEU A 231 -13.19 0.17 -17.85
CA LEU A 231 -12.76 1.54 -18.07
C LEU A 231 -11.25 1.67 -18.22
N PHE A 232 -10.49 1.05 -17.31
CA PHE A 232 -9.04 0.95 -17.42
C PHE A 232 -8.60 -0.51 -17.40
N PHE A 233 -7.51 -0.80 -18.09
CA PHE A 233 -7.00 -2.16 -18.20
C PHE A 233 -5.48 -2.17 -18.25
N GLU A 234 -4.88 -3.31 -17.90
CA GLU A 234 -3.46 -3.50 -18.13
C GLU A 234 -3.13 -3.59 -19.62
N SER A 235 -2.23 -2.70 -20.05
CA SER A 235 -1.87 -2.50 -21.44
C SER A 235 -0.43 -2.95 -21.71
N THR A 236 -0.16 -3.46 -22.92
CA THR A 236 1.19 -3.66 -23.45
C THR A 236 1.96 -2.36 -23.65
N THR A 237 1.26 -1.22 -23.73
CA THR A 237 1.86 0.10 -23.97
C THR A 237 2.71 0.56 -22.79
N GLU A 238 3.96 0.92 -23.07
CA GLU A 238 4.95 1.34 -22.06
C GLU A 238 4.92 2.85 -21.75
N ALA A 239 4.10 3.61 -22.48
CA ALA A 239 3.88 5.03 -22.27
C ALA A 239 2.77 5.28 -21.23
N LEU A 240 2.94 6.34 -20.44
CA LEU A 240 1.94 6.82 -19.48
C LEU A 240 0.71 7.35 -20.22
N GLY A 241 -0.48 7.13 -19.67
CA GLY A 241 -1.70 7.74 -20.21
C GLY A 241 -2.17 7.15 -21.54
N ALA A 242 -1.76 5.91 -21.86
CA ALA A 242 -2.21 5.23 -23.06
C ALA A 242 -3.73 5.08 -23.10
N SER A 243 -4.29 5.05 -24.29
CA SER A 243 -5.71 4.78 -24.50
C SER A 243 -5.93 4.19 -25.88
N ASP A 244 -6.81 3.19 -25.96
CA ASP A 244 -7.14 2.48 -27.19
C ASP A 244 -8.41 1.62 -26.95
N PRO A 245 -9.06 1.06 -27.98
CA PRO A 245 -10.28 0.25 -27.80
C PRO A 245 -9.94 -1.19 -27.36
N GLN A 246 -9.11 -1.32 -26.31
CA GLN A 246 -8.61 -2.57 -25.72
C GLN A 246 -7.77 -3.45 -26.66
N THR A 247 -7.24 -2.88 -27.74
CA THR A 247 -6.26 -3.52 -28.64
C THR A 247 -4.92 -3.80 -27.97
N SER A 248 -4.52 -2.99 -26.99
CA SER A 248 -3.28 -3.19 -26.24
C SER A 248 -3.46 -4.06 -24.99
N LEU A 249 -4.66 -4.62 -24.77
CA LEU A 249 -4.93 -5.46 -23.61
C LEU A 249 -3.97 -6.65 -23.54
N LEU A 250 -3.44 -6.92 -22.35
CA LEU A 250 -2.54 -8.05 -22.14
C LEU A 250 -3.22 -9.39 -22.46
N ARG A 251 -2.70 -10.08 -23.49
CA ARG A 251 -3.04 -11.49 -23.83
C ARG A 251 -2.31 -12.51 -22.97
N LYS A 252 -1.24 -12.08 -22.32
CA LYS A 252 -0.49 -12.86 -21.34
C LYS A 252 -0.27 -11.98 -20.14
N SER A 253 -0.63 -12.48 -18.96
CA SER A 253 -0.40 -11.76 -17.72
C SER A 253 1.08 -11.40 -17.57
N ARG A 254 1.33 -10.12 -17.27
CA ARG A 254 2.64 -9.59 -16.84
C ARG A 254 3.00 -10.09 -15.43
N HIS A 255 2.01 -10.61 -14.70
CA HIS A 255 2.02 -10.93 -13.28
C HIS A 255 1.53 -12.38 -13.06
N ASP A 256 0.90 -12.69 -11.94
CA ASP A 256 0.53 -14.04 -11.51
C ASP A 256 -0.68 -14.62 -12.27
N GLY A 257 -0.53 -14.77 -13.58
CA GLY A 257 -1.51 -15.45 -14.44
C GLY A 257 -2.78 -14.65 -14.73
N LYS A 258 -3.00 -13.54 -14.02
CA LYS A 258 -4.18 -12.68 -14.16
C LYS A 258 -3.85 -11.30 -14.72
N VAL A 259 -4.84 -10.67 -15.34
CA VAL A 259 -4.80 -9.32 -15.87
C VAL A 259 -5.75 -8.46 -15.05
N ASN A 260 -5.29 -7.27 -14.66
CA ASN A 260 -6.06 -6.35 -13.85
C ASN A 260 -6.90 -5.41 -14.71
N PHE A 261 -8.12 -5.20 -14.27
CA PHE A 261 -9.11 -4.33 -14.87
C PHE A 261 -9.69 -3.41 -13.81
N ALA A 262 -9.99 -2.18 -14.20
CA ALA A 262 -10.87 -1.29 -13.48
C ALA A 262 -12.13 -1.04 -14.29
N LEU A 263 -13.27 -1.02 -13.61
CA LEU A 263 -14.60 -0.96 -14.17
C LEU A 263 -15.14 0.47 -14.06
N ALA A 264 -16.15 0.80 -14.87
CA ALA A 264 -16.69 2.16 -14.96
C ALA A 264 -17.38 2.64 -13.67
N ASP A 265 -17.82 1.71 -12.81
CA ASP A 265 -18.33 2.02 -11.47
C ASP A 265 -17.22 2.19 -10.41
N GLY A 266 -15.96 2.10 -10.84
CA GLY A 266 -14.80 2.20 -9.98
C GLY A 266 -14.35 0.89 -9.34
N HIS A 267 -15.02 -0.25 -9.54
CA HIS A 267 -14.49 -1.54 -9.10
C HIS A 267 -13.19 -1.92 -9.84
N ALA A 268 -12.43 -2.83 -9.24
CA ALA A 268 -11.28 -3.42 -9.92
C ALA A 268 -11.24 -4.92 -9.66
N GLN A 269 -10.81 -5.68 -10.65
CA GLN A 269 -10.77 -7.13 -10.61
C GLN A 269 -9.58 -7.68 -11.38
N ALA A 270 -9.11 -8.86 -10.96
CA ALA A 270 -8.08 -9.61 -11.64
C ALA A 270 -8.70 -10.87 -12.26
N LEU A 271 -8.69 -10.97 -13.59
CA LEU A 271 -9.23 -12.11 -14.34
C LEU A 271 -8.14 -12.85 -15.10
N ALA A 272 -8.39 -14.09 -15.53
CA ALA A 272 -7.49 -14.75 -16.48
C ALA A 272 -7.36 -13.90 -17.76
N ALA A 273 -6.19 -13.94 -18.40
CA ALA A 273 -6.00 -13.24 -19.67
C ALA A 273 -6.96 -13.82 -20.75
N PRO A 274 -7.56 -12.97 -21.60
CA PRO A 274 -8.51 -13.37 -22.63
C PRO A 274 -7.86 -13.92 -23.91
#